data_AF-A0A957ZMC9-F1
#
_entry.id   AF-A0A957ZMC9-F1
#
_cell.length_a   1.000
_cell.length_b   1.000
_cell.length_c   1.000
_cell.angle_alpha   90.00
_cell.angle_beta   90.00
_cell.angle_gamma   90.00
#
_symmetry.space_group_name_H-M   'P 1'
#
loop_
_entity.id
_entity.type
_entity.pdbx_description
1 polymer ?
#
loop_
_entity_poly.entity_id
_entity_poly.type
_entity_poly.pdbx_seq_one_letter_code
_entity_poly.pdbx_strand_id
1 'polypeptide(L)'
;WGVDHGAVCAALDAEGLESWTGYEAMNHYELFQPQLTRLPVPMAYPERFNFAEMNLPAAERACAHEAVWLDEAVFRAGKEGVDQAVAAIRKVYEQRVELAEAVRERDA
;
A
#
# COMPACT_ATOMS: atom_id res chain seq x y z
N TRP A 1 -3.52 -4.37 -13.94
CA TRP A 1 -3.55 -2.94 -13.61
C TRP A 1 -2.62 -2.15 -14.50
N GLY A 2 -1.35 -2.54 -14.68
CA GLY A 2 -0.45 -1.85 -15.63
C GLY A 2 0.09 -0.52 -15.11
N VAL A 3 -0.20 -0.20 -13.86
CA VAL A 3 0.27 0.94 -13.07
C VAL A 3 0.56 0.45 -11.65
N ASP A 4 1.33 1.24 -10.91
CA ASP A 4 1.61 1.04 -9.49
C ASP A 4 0.36 1.25 -8.61
N HIS A 5 0.32 0.63 -7.42
CA HIS A 5 -0.83 0.72 -6.51
C HIS A 5 -1.14 2.14 -6.03
N GLY A 6 -0.16 3.05 -5.97
CA GLY A 6 -0.41 4.45 -5.64
C GLY A 6 -1.25 5.17 -6.69
N ALA A 7 -1.03 4.86 -7.97
CA ALA A 7 -1.87 5.40 -9.06
C ALA A 7 -3.29 4.82 -9.01
N VAL A 8 -3.44 3.56 -8.61
CA VAL A 8 -4.76 2.95 -8.39
C VAL A 8 -5.48 3.63 -7.23
N CYS A 9 -4.81 3.87 -6.10
CA CYS A 9 -5.41 4.56 -4.95
C CYS A 9 -5.89 5.96 -5.32
N ALA A 10 -5.06 6.75 -6.01
CA ALA A 10 -5.43 8.08 -6.46
C ALA A 10 -6.65 8.07 -7.41
N ALA A 11 -6.77 7.06 -8.27
CA ALA A 11 -7.92 6.90 -9.14
C ALA A 11 -9.19 6.48 -8.37
N LEU A 12 -9.07 5.61 -7.37
CA LEU A 12 -10.20 5.21 -6.52
C LEU A 12 -10.69 6.37 -5.64
N ASP A 13 -9.76 7.17 -5.09
CA ASP A 13 -10.10 8.38 -4.33
C ASP A 13 -10.90 9.37 -5.20
N ALA A 14 -10.53 9.52 -6.48
CA ALA A 14 -11.27 10.35 -7.44
C ALA A 14 -12.69 9.83 -7.75
N GLU A 15 -12.92 8.52 -7.58
CA GLU A 15 -14.25 7.89 -7.66
C GLU A 15 -15.01 7.92 -6.33
N GLY A 16 -14.44 8.54 -5.29
CA GLY A 16 -15.03 8.65 -3.95
C GLY A 16 -14.85 7.40 -3.08
N LEU A 17 -13.97 6.47 -3.46
CA LEU A 17 -13.58 5.34 -2.63
C LEU A 17 -12.24 5.63 -1.97
N GLU A 18 -12.28 6.09 -0.72
CA GLU A 18 -11.08 6.36 0.08
C GLU A 18 -10.25 5.07 0.22
N SER A 19 -9.01 5.16 -0.27
CA SER A 19 -8.09 4.04 -0.32
C SER A 19 -6.65 4.49 -0.14
N TRP A 20 -5.80 3.59 0.33
CA TRP A 20 -4.38 3.90 0.52
C TRP A 20 -3.50 2.68 0.25
N THR A 21 -2.24 2.95 -0.05
CA THR A 21 -1.21 1.93 -0.36
C THR A 21 -0.87 1.05 0.85
N GLY A 22 -1.25 1.48 2.06
CA GLY A 22 -0.99 0.79 3.31
C GLY A 22 0.41 1.01 3.83
N TYR A 23 0.86 0.07 4.66
CA TYR A 23 2.18 0.13 5.30
C TYR A 23 3.25 -0.54 4.45
N GLU A 24 4.47 -0.01 4.51
CA GLU A 24 5.67 -0.67 4.00
C GLU A 24 5.95 -1.98 4.76
N ALA A 25 6.79 -2.83 4.18
CA ALA A 25 7.31 -3.97 4.92
C ALA A 25 8.10 -3.47 6.14
N MET A 26 7.88 -4.06 7.32
CA MET A 26 8.40 -3.55 8.60
C MET A 26 9.92 -3.37 8.62
N ASN A 27 10.67 -4.20 7.88
CA ASN A 27 12.13 -4.10 7.76
C ASN A 27 12.61 -2.88 6.97
N HIS A 28 11.74 -2.25 6.18
CA HIS A 28 11.99 -1.01 5.45
C HIS A 28 11.31 0.21 6.09
N TYR A 29 10.37 -0.01 7.02
CA TYR A 29 9.57 1.05 7.61
C TYR A 29 10.43 2.02 8.42
N GLU A 30 10.45 3.29 8.01
CA GLU A 30 11.35 4.29 8.60
C GLU A 30 11.14 4.46 10.12
N LEU A 31 9.92 4.26 10.63
CA LEU A 31 9.65 4.37 12.07
C LEU A 31 10.11 3.16 12.88
N PHE A 32 10.43 2.04 12.23
CA PHE A 32 10.87 0.80 12.90
C PHE A 32 12.39 0.78 13.06
N GLN A 33 12.89 1.47 14.10
CA GLN A 33 14.33 1.62 14.36
C GLN A 33 14.80 1.07 15.73
N PRO A 34 14.52 -0.20 16.08
CA PRO A 34 14.96 -0.75 17.37
C PRO A 34 16.48 -0.86 17.51
N GLN A 35 17.26 -0.72 16.44
CA GLN A 35 18.72 -0.60 16.47
C GLN A 35 19.21 0.73 17.08
N LEU A 36 18.36 1.77 17.13
CA LEU A 36 18.73 3.07 17.70
C LEU A 36 18.41 3.18 19.20
N THR A 37 17.70 2.21 19.78
CA THR A 37 17.38 2.23 21.21
C THR A 37 18.55 1.77 22.09
N ARG A 38 18.59 2.26 23.33
CA ARG A 38 19.57 1.88 24.35
C ARG A 38 19.09 0.76 25.27
N LEU A 39 18.05 0.02 24.87
CA LEU A 39 17.54 -1.10 25.65
C LEU A 39 18.58 -2.24 25.74
N PRO A 40 18.60 -3.03 26.83
CA PRO A 40 19.64 -4.03 27.05
C PRO A 40 19.78 -5.08 25.93
N VAL A 41 18.66 -5.49 25.31
CA VAL A 41 18.66 -6.56 24.30
C VAL A 41 19.28 -6.10 22.97
N PRO A 42 18.83 -5.00 22.32
CA PRO A 42 19.48 -4.48 21.11
C PRO A 42 20.97 -4.16 21.32
N MET A 43 21.34 -3.66 22.50
CA MET A 43 22.73 -3.35 22.83
C MET A 43 23.61 -4.61 22.98
N ALA A 44 23.06 -5.69 23.55
CA ALA A 44 23.79 -6.94 23.77
C ALA A 44 23.89 -7.83 22.52
N TYR A 45 22.95 -7.68 21.57
CA TYR A 45 22.82 -8.54 20.40
C TYR A 45 22.54 -7.73 19.10
N PRO A 46 23.38 -6.75 18.73
CA PRO A 46 23.11 -5.86 17.60
C PRO A 46 22.96 -6.62 16.26
N GLU A 47 23.64 -7.74 16.09
CA GLU A 47 23.56 -8.59 14.90
C GLU A 47 22.15 -9.16 14.65
N ARG A 48 21.32 -9.28 15.69
CA ARG A 48 19.93 -9.76 15.56
C ARG A 48 18.97 -8.69 15.06
N PHE A 49 19.42 -7.44 14.97
CA PHE A 49 18.64 -6.27 14.56
C PHE A 49 19.09 -5.74 13.19
N ASN A 50 19.74 -6.57 12.37
CA ASN A 50 20.06 -6.25 10.99
C ASN A 50 18.86 -6.52 10.06
N PHE A 51 17.90 -5.59 10.03
CA PHE A 51 16.68 -5.74 9.23
C PHE A 51 16.92 -5.60 7.72
N ALA A 52 17.99 -4.90 7.32
CA ALA A 52 18.35 -4.70 5.91
C ALA A 52 18.73 -6.02 5.20
N GLU A 53 19.19 -7.01 5.96
CA GLU A 53 19.51 -8.35 5.43
C GLU A 53 18.33 -9.32 5.47
N MET A 54 17.18 -8.91 6.03
CA MET A 54 15.98 -9.75 6.01
C MET A 54 15.39 -9.78 4.61
N ASN A 55 15.06 -10.99 4.14
CA ASN A 55 14.40 -11.20 2.85
C ASN A 55 12.94 -11.61 3.10
N LEU A 56 12.01 -10.65 2.90
CA LEU A 56 10.58 -10.83 3.15
C LEU A 56 9.75 -10.61 1.87
N PRO A 57 9.97 -11.41 0.82
CA PRO A 57 9.51 -11.09 -0.54
C PRO A 57 7.98 -11.05 -0.67
N ALA A 58 7.26 -11.82 0.16
CA ALA A 58 5.80 -11.79 0.18
C ALA A 58 5.26 -10.49 0.80
N ALA A 59 5.89 -10.02 1.88
CA ALA A 59 5.51 -8.76 2.52
C ALA A 59 5.87 -7.58 1.62
N GLU A 60 7.08 -7.55 1.08
CA GLU A 60 7.55 -6.49 0.18
C GLU A 60 6.65 -6.37 -1.06
N ARG A 61 6.30 -7.49 -1.71
CA ARG A 61 5.42 -7.46 -2.87
C ARG A 61 4.02 -6.94 -2.54
N ALA A 62 3.43 -7.40 -1.44
CA ALA A 62 2.10 -6.95 -1.03
C ALA A 62 2.11 -5.46 -0.65
N CYS A 63 3.02 -5.07 0.23
CA CYS A 63 3.09 -3.73 0.83
C CYS A 63 3.58 -2.64 -0.13
N ALA A 64 4.47 -2.96 -1.07
CA ALA A 64 5.10 -1.93 -1.92
C ALA A 64 4.51 -1.84 -3.33
N HIS A 65 3.71 -2.82 -3.78
CA HIS A 65 3.31 -2.90 -5.19
C HIS A 65 1.87 -3.35 -5.45
N GLU A 66 1.34 -4.32 -4.70
CA GLU A 66 0.11 -5.03 -5.11
C GLU A 66 -1.12 -4.70 -4.26
N ALA A 67 -0.96 -4.43 -2.97
CA ALA A 67 -2.09 -4.26 -2.05
C ALA A 67 -2.63 -2.83 -2.04
N VAL A 68 -3.94 -2.73 -1.89
CA VAL A 68 -4.66 -1.49 -1.59
C VAL A 68 -5.54 -1.77 -0.38
N TRP A 69 -5.62 -0.81 0.52
CA TRP A 69 -6.37 -0.90 1.76
C TRP A 69 -7.62 -0.03 1.67
N LEU A 70 -8.74 -0.58 2.12
CA LEU A 70 -10.02 0.12 2.21
C LEU A 70 -10.36 0.35 3.69
N ASP A 71 -10.87 1.54 3.99
CA ASP A 71 -11.30 1.90 5.35
C ASP A 71 -12.52 1.07 5.80
N GLU A 72 -12.65 0.83 7.11
CA GLU A 72 -13.79 0.06 7.62
C GLU A 72 -15.14 0.73 7.37
N ALA A 73 -15.16 2.04 7.17
CA ALA A 73 -16.35 2.83 6.84
C ALA A 73 -17.09 2.28 5.61
N VAL A 74 -16.36 1.77 4.61
CA VAL A 74 -16.92 1.12 3.42
C VAL A 74 -17.84 -0.04 3.82
N PHE A 75 -17.41 -0.85 4.77
CA PHE A 75 -18.18 -2.01 5.24
C PHE A 75 -19.27 -1.62 6.23
N ARG A 76 -19.07 -0.55 7.02
CA ARG A 76 -20.08 -0.04 7.97
C ARG A 76 -21.28 0.59 7.29
N ALA A 77 -21.14 1.06 6.05
CA ALA A 77 -22.25 1.50 5.21
C ALA A 77 -23.14 0.33 4.70
N GLY A 78 -22.82 -0.91 5.06
CA GLY A 78 -23.60 -2.09 4.70
C GLY A 78 -23.48 -2.43 3.22
N LYS A 79 -24.54 -3.03 2.65
CA LYS A 79 -24.54 -3.48 1.25
C LYS A 79 -24.24 -2.35 0.27
N GLU A 80 -24.78 -1.15 0.52
CA GLU A 80 -24.61 0.00 -0.36
C GLU A 80 -23.14 0.41 -0.48
N GLY A 81 -22.41 0.51 0.64
CA GLY A 81 -20.98 0.85 0.62
C GLY A 81 -20.14 -0.17 -0.15
N VAL A 82 -20.44 -1.47 0.01
CA VAL A 82 -19.76 -2.53 -0.75
C VAL A 82 -20.09 -2.42 -2.25
N ASP A 83 -21.36 -2.20 -2.61
CA ASP A 83 -21.77 -2.06 -4.01
C ASP A 83 -21.11 -0.85 -4.69
N GLN A 84 -20.99 0.28 -3.97
CA GLN A 84 -20.29 1.48 -4.43
C GLN A 84 -18.79 1.22 -4.62
N ALA A 85 -18.14 0.55 -3.66
CA ALA A 85 -16.73 0.17 -3.78
C ALA A 85 -16.50 -0.73 -5.00
N VAL A 86 -17.36 -1.73 -5.23
CA VAL A 86 -17.29 -2.60 -6.41
C VAL A 86 -17.46 -1.79 -7.70
N ALA A 87 -18.38 -0.84 -7.75
CA ALA A 87 -18.59 0.02 -8.92
C ALA A 87 -17.36 0.88 -9.23
N ALA A 88 -16.76 1.49 -8.20
CA ALA A 88 -15.54 2.30 -8.33
C ALA A 88 -14.36 1.45 -8.84
N ILE A 89 -14.09 0.30 -8.19
CA ILE A 89 -13.01 -0.61 -8.57
C ILE A 89 -13.19 -1.09 -10.01
N ARG A 90 -14.41 -1.46 -10.40
CA ARG A 90 -14.71 -1.90 -11.77
C ARG A 90 -14.43 -0.79 -12.78
N LYS A 91 -14.88 0.44 -12.52
CA LYS A 91 -14.67 1.58 -13.41
C LYS A 91 -13.18 1.86 -13.62
N VAL A 92 -12.41 1.94 -12.53
CA VAL A 92 -10.94 2.17 -12.62
C VAL A 92 -10.27 1.03 -13.37
N TYR A 93 -10.67 -0.22 -13.14
CA TYR A 93 -10.13 -1.37 -13.87
C TYR A 93 -10.46 -1.31 -15.37
N GLU A 94 -11.68 -0.96 -15.74
CA GLU A 94 -12.10 -0.83 -17.13
C GLU A 94 -11.28 0.25 -17.88
N GLN A 95 -10.93 1.34 -17.20
CA GLN A 95 -10.14 2.47 -17.74
C GLN A 95 -8.62 2.35 -17.49
N ARG A 96 -8.12 1.20 -17.02
CA ARG A 96 -6.71 1.03 -16.62
C ARG A 96 -5.66 1.35 -17.70
N VAL A 97 -6.01 1.25 -18.98
CA VAL A 97 -5.08 1.53 -20.09
C VAL A 97 -4.90 3.04 -20.23
N GLU A 98 -6.00 3.80 -20.24
CA GLU A 98 -5.99 5.26 -20.26
C GLU A 98 -5.33 5.81 -18.99
N LEU A 99 -5.60 5.19 -17.83
CA LEU A 99 -4.91 5.52 -16.58
C LEU A 99 -3.38 5.34 -16.71
N ALA A 100 -2.91 4.25 -17.34
CA ALA A 100 -1.50 4.01 -17.54
C ALA A 100 -0.86 5.02 -18.51
N GLU A 101 -1.59 5.47 -19.53
CA GLU A 101 -1.16 6.54 -20.43
C GLU A 101 -1.04 7.88 -19.69
N ALA A 102 -2.07 8.26 -18.94
CA ALA A 102 -2.08 9.50 -18.16
C ALA A 102 -0.95 9.54 -17.10
N VAL A 103 -0.67 8.42 -16.43
CA VAL A 103 0.45 8.33 -15.47
C VAL A 103 1.79 8.52 -16.17
N ARG A 104 2.00 7.88 -17.33
CA ARG A 104 3.24 8.06 -18.10
C ARG A 104 3.44 9.49 -18.59
N GLU A 105 2.37 10.14 -19.05
CA GLU A 105 2.42 11.55 -19.49
C GLU A 105 2.72 12.51 -18.35
N ARG A 106 2.19 12.24 -17.15
CA ARG A 106 2.47 13.04 -15.94
C ARG A 106 3.93 12.91 -15.48
N ASP A 107 4.50 11.72 -15.60
CA ASP A 107 5.84 11.39 -15.08
C ASP A 107 6.97 11.64 -16.11
N ALA A 108 6.63 12.07 -17.34
CA ALA A 108 7.56 12.41 -18.43
C ALA A 108 8.05 13.87 -18.37
#